data_AF-A0A2N5XTU4-F1
#
_entry.id   AF-A0A2N5XTU4-F1
#
_cell.length_a   1.000
_cell.length_b   1.000
_cell.length_c   1.000
_cell.angle_alpha   90.00
_cell.angle_beta   90.00
_cell.angle_gamma   90.00
#
_symmetry.space_group_name_H-M   'P 1'
#
loop_
_entity.id
_entity.type
_entity.pdbx_description
1 polymer ?
#
loop_
_entity_poly.entity_id
_entity_poly.type
_entity_poly.pdbx_seq_one_letter_code
_entity_poly.pdbx_strand_id
1 'polypeptide(L)'
;MMNMLAWLVGSRLGRWVASALVVIALVGYVALSFYRRGLNAEQTKRTAKALKRLKERIGTDETIRRMPVDERRKRLSDDWGS
;
A
#
# COMPACT_ATOMS: atom_id res chain seq x y z
N MET A 1 26.64 -16.52 34.25
CA MET A 1 26.03 -16.41 32.90
C MET A 1 27.05 -16.19 31.79
N MET A 2 28.02 -15.27 31.92
CA MET A 2 29.00 -14.97 30.86
C MET A 2 29.88 -16.17 30.44
N ASN A 3 30.29 -17.03 31.39
CA ASN A 3 31.04 -18.26 31.08
C ASN A 3 30.23 -19.31 30.30
N MET A 4 28.91 -19.35 30.47
CA MET A 4 28.05 -20.35 29.83
C MET A 4 27.84 -20.01 28.35
N LEU A 5 27.69 -18.71 28.04
CA LEU A 5 27.66 -18.20 26.67
C LEU A 5 29.01 -18.39 25.96
N ALA A 6 30.13 -18.16 26.65
CA ALA A 6 31.46 -18.40 26.09
C ALA A 6 31.70 -19.89 25.74
N TRP A 7 31.23 -20.80 26.61
CA TRP A 7 31.30 -22.24 26.36
C TRP A 7 30.40 -22.68 25.19
N LEU A 8 29.19 -22.11 25.09
CA LEU A 8 28.27 -22.39 24.00
C LEU A 8 28.81 -21.91 22.63
N VAL A 9 29.41 -20.72 22.59
CA VAL A 9 30.04 -20.13 21.39
C VAL A 9 31.27 -20.92 20.94
N GLY A 10 32.04 -21.49 21.87
CA GLY A 10 33.16 -22.38 21.57
C GLY A 10 32.74 -23.77 21.08
N SER A 11 31.50 -24.19 21.35
CA SER A 11 31.00 -25.51 20.97
C SER A 11 30.58 -25.58 19.50
N ARG A 12 30.80 -26.74 18.86
CA ARG A 12 30.31 -27.00 17.49
C ARG A 12 28.79 -26.81 17.39
N LEU A 13 28.03 -27.20 18.42
CA LEU A 13 26.57 -27.07 18.45
C LEU A 13 26.12 -25.59 18.40
N GLY A 14 26.74 -24.73 19.19
CA GLY A 14 26.41 -23.30 19.22
C GLY A 14 26.65 -22.61 17.88
N ARG A 15 27.71 -23.00 17.16
CA ARG A 15 27.96 -22.51 15.79
C ARG A 15 26.85 -22.91 14.81
N TRP A 16 26.41 -24.17 14.84
CA TRP A 16 25.32 -24.63 13.97
C TRP A 16 24.00 -23.89 14.24
N VAL A 17 23.65 -23.71 15.52
CA VAL A 17 22.44 -22.97 15.93
C VAL A 17 22.54 -21.50 15.50
N ALA A 18 23.69 -20.85 15.72
CA ALA A 18 23.91 -19.48 15.29
C ALA A 18 23.80 -19.33 13.76
N SER A 19 24.39 -20.25 12.99
CA SER A 19 24.27 -20.25 11.53
C SER A 19 22.82 -20.42 11.08
N ALA A 20 22.06 -21.33 11.70
CA ALA A 20 20.64 -21.52 11.40
C ALA A 20 19.83 -20.24 11.68
N LEU A 21 20.06 -19.60 12.82
CA LEU A 21 19.40 -18.34 13.19
C LEU A 21 19.73 -17.21 12.22
N VAL A 22 20.98 -17.11 11.77
CA VAL A 22 21.40 -16.11 10.77
C VAL A 22 20.68 -16.34 9.44
N VAL A 23 20.57 -17.59 8.99
CA VAL A 23 19.84 -17.93 7.76
C VAL A 23 18.37 -17.57 7.88
N ILE A 24 17.72 -17.92 9.00
CA ILE A 24 16.32 -17.58 9.27
C ILE A 24 16.12 -16.06 9.27
N ALA A 25 17.01 -15.31 9.92
CA ALA A 25 16.96 -13.85 9.95
C ALA A 25 17.12 -13.24 8.55
N LEU A 26 18.00 -13.79 7.72
CA LEU A 26 18.20 -13.36 6.33
C LEU A 26 16.94 -13.58 5.49
N VAL A 27 16.32 -14.76 5.58
CA VAL A 27 15.07 -15.07 4.88
C VAL A 27 13.95 -14.14 5.35
N GLY A 28 13.81 -13.96 6.66
CA GLY A 28 12.81 -13.06 7.24
C GLY A 28 13.00 -11.60 6.79
N TYR A 29 14.24 -11.12 6.72
CA TYR A 29 14.55 -9.76 6.26
C TYR A 29 14.14 -9.56 4.79
N VAL A 30 14.47 -10.52 3.92
CA VAL A 30 14.11 -10.47 2.50
C VAL A 30 12.59 -10.50 2.35
N ALA A 31 11.89 -11.41 3.04
CA ALA A 31 10.43 -11.49 3.01
C ALA A 31 9.76 -10.18 3.46
N LEU A 32 10.27 -9.55 4.52
CA LEU A 32 9.77 -8.27 5.01
C LEU A 32 9.97 -7.14 3.99
N SER A 33 11.11 -7.14 3.29
CA SER A 33 11.41 -6.16 2.23
C SER A 33 10.41 -6.26 1.07
N PHE A 34 10.12 -7.48 0.61
CA PHE A 34 9.11 -7.72 -0.42
C PHE A 34 7.70 -7.31 0.04
N TYR A 35 7.32 -7.64 1.28
CA TYR A 35 6.03 -7.27 1.85
C TYR A 35 5.84 -5.74 1.92
N ARG A 36 6.87 -5.02 2.40
CA ARG A 36 6.85 -3.55 2.44
C ARG A 36 6.74 -2.91 1.06
N ARG A 37 7.43 -3.47 0.06
CA ARG A 37 7.32 -3.02 -1.34
C ARG A 37 5.91 -3.23 -1.89
N GLY A 38 5.30 -4.38 -1.60
CA GLY A 38 3.91 -4.69 -1.98
C GLY A 38 2.90 -3.71 -1.37
N LEU A 39 2.99 -3.48 -0.06
CA LEU A 39 2.11 -2.54 0.65
C LEU A 39 2.23 -1.10 0.11
N ASN A 40 3.45 -0.63 -0.14
CA ASN A 40 3.67 0.72 -0.67
C ASN A 40 3.11 0.86 -2.10
N ALA A 41 3.24 -0.17 -2.92
CA ALA A 41 2.66 -0.20 -4.26
C ALA A 41 1.12 -0.20 -4.24
N GLU A 42 0.51 -0.87 -3.25
CA GLU A 42 -0.94 -0.82 -3.08
C GLU A 42 -1.43 0.53 -2.58
N GLN A 43 -0.76 1.11 -1.58
CA GLN A 43 -1.13 2.42 -1.04
C GLN A 43 -1.05 3.50 -2.12
N THR A 44 0.02 3.52 -2.91
CA THR A 44 0.15 4.45 -4.05
C THR A 44 -0.95 4.25 -5.09
N LYS A 45 -1.31 3.01 -5.43
CA LYS A 45 -2.44 2.73 -6.32
C LYS A 45 -3.78 3.23 -5.76
N ARG A 46 -4.02 3.07 -4.45
CA ARG A 46 -5.24 3.54 -3.79
C ARG A 46 -5.32 5.08 -3.83
N THR A 47 -4.24 5.77 -3.49
CA THR A 47 -4.17 7.24 -3.51
C THR A 47 -4.31 7.77 -4.93
N ALA A 48 -3.68 7.14 -5.93
CA ALA A 48 -3.81 7.52 -7.33
C ALA A 48 -5.25 7.37 -7.86
N LYS A 49 -5.94 6.27 -7.49
CA LYS A 49 -7.36 6.09 -7.83
C LYS A 49 -8.25 7.16 -7.18
N ALA A 50 -7.99 7.51 -5.91
CA ALA A 50 -8.73 8.55 -5.22
C ALA A 50 -8.54 9.93 -5.89
N LEU A 51 -7.28 10.28 -6.22
CA LEU A 51 -6.96 11.51 -6.95
C LEU A 51 -7.62 11.56 -8.33
N LYS A 52 -7.62 10.44 -9.07
CA LYS A 52 -8.29 10.37 -10.38
C LYS A 52 -9.79 10.66 -10.26
N ARG A 53 -10.47 10.03 -9.30
CA ARG A 53 -11.90 10.28 -9.03
C ARG A 53 -12.17 11.74 -8.63
N LEU A 54 -11.30 12.32 -7.81
CA LEU A 54 -11.45 13.70 -7.39
C LEU A 54 -11.30 14.67 -8.58
N LYS A 55 -10.29 14.44 -9.43
CA LYS A 55 -10.07 15.24 -10.66
C LYS A 55 -11.25 15.15 -11.61
N GLU A 56 -11.79 13.95 -11.79
CA GLU A 56 -12.96 13.71 -12.63
C GLU A 56 -14.20 14.43 -12.10
N ARG A 57 -14.43 14.36 -10.77
CA ARG A 57 -15.54 15.08 -10.13
C ARG A 57 -15.42 16.60 -10.25
N ILE A 58 -14.22 17.16 -10.05
CA ILE A 58 -13.97 18.60 -10.23
C ILE A 58 -14.26 19.02 -11.69
N GLY A 59 -13.84 18.21 -12.66
CA GLY A 59 -14.13 18.46 -14.07
C GLY A 59 -15.62 18.45 -14.38
N THR A 60 -16.36 17.48 -13.83
CA THR A 60 -17.82 17.39 -13.98
C THR A 60 -18.52 18.57 -13.31
N ASP A 61 -18.14 18.93 -12.09
CA ASP A 61 -18.73 20.06 -11.36
C ASP A 61 -18.48 21.39 -12.08
N GLU A 62 -17.28 21.59 -12.64
CA GLU A 62 -16.97 22.78 -13.44
C GLU A 62 -17.77 22.80 -14.75
N THR A 63 -17.97 21.64 -15.39
CA THR A 63 -18.81 21.51 -16.58
C THR A 63 -20.27 21.87 -16.25
N ILE A 64 -20.79 21.40 -15.13
CA ILE A 64 -22.15 21.74 -14.64
C ILE A 64 -22.24 23.23 -14.30
N ARG A 65 -21.21 23.80 -13.67
CA ARG A 65 -21.15 25.22 -13.31
C ARG A 65 -21.18 26.13 -14.52
N ARG A 66 -20.49 25.74 -15.60
CA ARG A 66 -20.47 26.48 -16.88
C ARG A 66 -21.72 26.24 -17.74
N MET A 67 -22.56 25.28 -17.37
CA MET A 67 -23.76 24.94 -18.13
C MET A 67 -24.83 26.04 -17.98
N PRO A 68 -25.38 26.55 -19.10
CA PRO A 68 -26.52 27.46 -19.10
C PRO A 68 -27.70 26.90 -18.30
N VAL A 69 -28.48 27.78 -17.69
CA VAL A 69 -29.61 27.39 -16.81
C VAL A 69 -30.65 26.55 -17.58
N ASP A 70 -30.86 26.86 -18.86
CA ASP A 70 -31.83 26.16 -19.71
C ASP A 70 -31.42 24.72 -20.02
N GLU A 71 -30.13 24.48 -20.28
CA GLU A 71 -29.59 23.13 -20.48
C GLU A 71 -29.63 22.30 -19.19
N ARG A 72 -29.40 22.92 -18.03
CA ARG A 72 -29.56 22.24 -16.73
C ARG A 72 -30.99 21.80 -16.47
N ARG A 73 -31.98 22.66 -16.77
CA ARG A 73 -33.40 22.30 -16.63
C ARG A 73 -33.80 21.17 -17.56
N LYS A 74 -33.32 21.18 -18.80
CA LYS A 74 -33.64 20.14 -19.79
C LYS A 74 -33.09 18.77 -19.39
N ARG A 75 -31.87 18.71 -18.85
CA ARG A 75 -31.32 17.46 -18.28
C ARG A 75 -32.10 16.97 -17.05
N LEU A 76 -32.51 17.88 -16.17
CA LEU A 76 -33.35 17.54 -15.02
C LEU A 76 -34.75 17.07 -15.42
N SER A 77 -35.33 17.56 -16.52
CA SER A 77 -36.62 17.02 -16.99
C SER A 77 -36.49 15.65 -17.63
N ASP A 78 -35.40 15.40 -18.36
CA ASP A 78 -35.18 14.12 -19.05
C ASP A 78 -34.85 12.98 -18.05
N ASP A 79 -34.06 13.25 -17.00
CA ASP A 79 -33.65 12.24 -16.00
C ASP A 79 -34.79 11.83 -15.05
N TRP A 80 -35.82 12.68 -14.89
CA TRP A 80 -37.02 12.39 -14.09
C TRP A 80 -38.20 11.85 -14.94
N GLY A 81 -38.06 11.86 -16.27
CA GLY A 81 -39.09 11.43 -17.21
C GLY A 81 -38.96 9.98 -17.70
N SER A 82 -37.88 9.28 -17.33
CA SER A 82 -37.62 7.86 -17.59
C SER A 82 -37.82 7.00 -16.35
#